data_AF-A0A1B1HZ37-F1
#
_entry.id   AF-A0A1B1HZ37-F1
#
_cell.length_a   1.000
_cell.length_b   1.000
_cell.length_c   1.000
_cell.angle_alpha   90.00
_cell.angle_beta   90.00
_cell.angle_gamma   90.00
#
_symmetry.space_group_name_H-M   'P 1'
#
loop_
_entity.id
_entity.type
_entity.pdbx_description
1 polymer ?
#
loop_
_entity_poly.entity_id
_entity_poly.type
_entity_poly.pdbx_seq_one_letter_code
_entity_poly.pdbx_strand_id
1 'polypeptide(L)'
;MRIRVLAFLVFAAFVFFHHTYAAESSRVEETAAIVVGDREIPSIVRARMERTVAAIAAERMEGRAVTAVSPTEEAEIIGAVFDRLLVGYTVTGVEVHPAQRTEVTIHLAPWADTIQGVRVEMAVEGMPPAVEEIVRADLADVGTVFSDALVGLPIAATDWAAGALKRSLTAYMDEHLPEFRADYDIDVDTAAQVRLTVYPRLPVVRTVDLSMRSDTIPNVTLLSQRRAMETAANRLVGVPVAFVARHRSVFEQQLADGLDGASDFRRMQFTSQVTITPGERMAVMSRTDSRRYRLHLTGWLDIGRTSENRDDDRRDLHVRLHAGQMVSARDELYVETDAAPEDVRFDWRVGYARELFPHFTGDLRYDLSDARFSAAGSYALHPRWLVRYEQWTDTGAWEWELRYKLHDFLSIAALADGHDRWIRLIGNF
;
A
#
# COMPACT_ATOMS: atom_id res chain seq x y z
N MET A 1 83.77 -41.59 52.93
CA MET A 1 82.49 -41.05 53.43
C MET A 1 82.06 -39.88 52.56
N ARG A 2 80.85 -39.95 51.99
CA ARG A 2 79.94 -38.86 51.59
C ARG A 2 80.00 -38.11 50.24
N ILE A 3 81.05 -38.16 49.40
CA ILE A 3 81.05 -37.30 48.17
C ILE A 3 80.87 -38.04 46.83
N ARG A 4 81.26 -39.32 46.71
CA ARG A 4 81.13 -40.05 45.42
C ARG A 4 79.78 -40.72 45.17
N VAL A 5 78.97 -40.94 46.23
CA VAL A 5 77.63 -41.52 46.09
C VAL A 5 76.57 -40.44 45.82
N LEU A 6 76.83 -39.19 46.22
CA LEU A 6 75.92 -38.07 45.96
C LEU A 6 75.96 -37.61 44.49
N ALA A 7 77.14 -37.67 43.85
CA ALA A 7 77.31 -37.24 42.46
C ALA A 7 76.63 -38.18 41.44
N PHE A 8 76.53 -39.49 41.75
CA PHE A 8 75.85 -40.45 40.86
C PHE A 8 74.32 -40.38 40.99
N LEU A 9 73.79 -39.94 42.13
CA LEU A 9 72.36 -39.73 42.34
C LEU A 9 71.83 -38.45 41.67
N VAL A 10 72.67 -37.43 41.46
CA VAL A 10 72.28 -36.21 40.75
C VAL A 10 72.26 -36.41 39.23
N PHE A 11 73.11 -37.28 38.68
CA PHE A 11 73.10 -37.58 37.24
C PHE A 11 71.97 -38.54 36.84
N ALA A 12 71.56 -39.46 37.73
CA ALA A 12 70.39 -40.31 37.51
C ALA A 12 69.05 -39.56 37.65
N ALA A 13 69.01 -38.44 38.38
CA ALA A 13 67.83 -37.58 38.49
C ALA A 13 67.65 -36.62 37.32
N PHE A 14 68.70 -36.33 36.53
CA PHE A 14 68.62 -35.45 35.36
C PHE A 14 68.36 -36.17 34.03
N VAL A 15 68.52 -37.49 33.96
CA VAL A 15 68.17 -38.30 32.77
C VAL A 15 66.68 -38.69 32.76
N PHE A 16 65.95 -38.50 33.86
CA PHE A 16 64.50 -38.78 33.95
C PHE A 16 63.59 -37.56 33.77
N PHE A 17 64.14 -36.37 33.47
CA PHE A 17 63.38 -35.26 32.91
C PHE A 17 63.43 -35.29 31.38
N HIS A 18 63.07 -36.44 30.79
CA HIS A 18 62.24 -36.33 29.60
C HIS A 18 60.94 -35.73 30.09
N HIS A 19 60.77 -34.42 29.86
CA HIS A 19 59.43 -33.88 29.70
C HIS A 19 58.78 -34.71 28.59
N THR A 20 58.11 -35.80 28.99
CA THR A 20 56.84 -36.14 28.40
C THR A 20 55.99 -34.90 28.60
N TYR A 21 56.07 -33.96 27.65
CA TYR A 21 54.88 -33.27 27.22
C TYR A 21 53.91 -34.40 26.88
N ALA A 22 53.10 -34.79 27.87
CA ALA A 22 51.80 -35.33 27.59
C ALA A 22 51.20 -34.27 26.68
N ALA A 23 51.22 -34.54 25.38
CA ALA A 23 50.38 -33.82 24.44
C ALA A 23 49.00 -33.94 25.05
N GLU A 24 48.51 -32.83 25.61
CA GLU A 24 47.12 -32.63 25.90
C GLU A 24 46.42 -33.16 24.66
N SER A 25 45.73 -34.29 24.80
CA SER A 25 45.24 -35.02 23.64
C SER A 25 44.16 -34.15 23.02
N SER A 26 44.57 -33.29 22.10
CA SER A 26 43.69 -32.34 21.43
C SER A 26 42.55 -33.18 20.88
N ARG A 27 41.34 -32.94 21.39
CA ARG A 27 40.14 -33.61 20.91
C ARG A 27 39.55 -32.78 19.79
N VAL A 28 38.79 -33.43 18.93
CA VAL A 28 37.96 -32.71 17.98
C VAL A 28 36.82 -32.06 18.76
N GLU A 29 36.77 -30.73 18.74
CA GLU A 29 35.75 -29.93 19.44
C GLU A 29 34.68 -29.43 18.48
N GLU A 30 35.05 -29.19 17.22
CA GLU A 30 34.16 -28.67 16.18
C GLU A 30 34.49 -29.33 14.84
N THR A 31 33.46 -29.54 14.02
CA THR A 31 33.60 -30.00 12.64
C THR A 31 32.99 -28.98 11.66
N ALA A 32 33.74 -28.69 10.60
CA ALA A 32 33.31 -27.83 9.50
C ALA A 32 33.43 -28.59 8.18
N ALA A 33 32.61 -28.22 7.21
CA ALA A 33 32.65 -28.82 5.88
C ALA A 33 32.65 -27.77 4.79
N ILE A 34 33.37 -28.06 3.71
CA ILE A 34 33.47 -27.23 2.51
C ILE A 34 33.06 -28.09 1.32
N VAL A 35 32.10 -27.60 0.52
CA VAL A 35 31.67 -28.31 -0.69
C VAL A 35 32.18 -27.58 -1.93
N VAL A 36 32.97 -28.30 -2.73
CA VAL A 36 33.57 -27.82 -3.96
C VAL A 36 32.96 -28.60 -5.13
N GLY A 37 32.32 -27.89 -6.05
CA GLY A 37 31.81 -28.48 -7.29
C GLY A 37 32.76 -28.23 -8.46
N ASP A 38 32.87 -29.21 -9.37
CA ASP A 38 33.52 -29.02 -10.67
C ASP A 38 32.79 -27.98 -11.53
N ARG A 39 31.50 -27.79 -11.25
CA ARG A 39 30.68 -26.68 -11.73
C ARG A 39 30.16 -25.87 -10.54
N GLU A 40 29.77 -24.64 -10.81
CA GLU A 40 29.21 -23.75 -9.78
C GLU A 40 27.93 -24.36 -9.19
N ILE A 41 27.97 -24.63 -7.89
CA ILE A 41 26.83 -25.10 -7.11
C ILE A 41 26.15 -23.87 -6.48
N PRO A 42 24.82 -23.70 -6.65
CA PRO A 42 24.03 -22.68 -5.96
C PRO A 42 24.40 -22.55 -4.48
N SER A 43 24.71 -21.33 -4.05
CA SER A 43 25.18 -21.05 -2.68
C SER A 43 24.24 -21.60 -1.61
N ILE A 44 22.93 -21.50 -1.86
CA ILE A 44 21.90 -21.98 -0.95
C ILE A 44 21.88 -23.51 -0.82
N VAL A 45 22.16 -24.23 -1.91
CA VAL A 45 22.25 -25.69 -1.94
C VAL A 45 23.58 -26.13 -1.33
N ARG A 46 24.68 -25.46 -1.68
CA ARG A 46 26.01 -25.70 -1.11
C ARG A 46 26.00 -25.60 0.42
N ALA A 47 25.46 -24.52 0.97
CA ALA A 47 25.36 -24.33 2.42
C ALA A 47 24.50 -25.42 3.10
N ARG A 48 23.53 -26.00 2.39
CA ARG A 48 22.76 -27.15 2.89
C ARG A 48 23.61 -28.42 2.89
N MET A 49 24.33 -28.69 1.81
CA MET A 49 25.24 -29.83 1.71
C MET A 49 26.34 -29.75 2.78
N GLU A 50 26.98 -28.59 2.94
CA GLU A 50 28.00 -28.34 3.97
C GLU A 50 27.48 -28.62 5.39
N ARG A 51 26.28 -28.15 5.73
CA ARG A 51 25.66 -28.47 7.04
C ARG A 51 25.42 -29.97 7.23
N THR A 52 25.01 -30.68 6.19
CA THR A 52 24.80 -32.13 6.26
C THR A 52 26.13 -32.87 6.45
N VAL A 53 27.17 -32.48 5.71
CA VAL A 53 28.51 -33.08 5.82
C VAL A 53 29.11 -32.80 7.18
N ALA A 54 29.02 -31.56 7.67
CA ALA A 54 29.49 -31.18 8.99
C ALA A 54 28.78 -31.98 10.08
N ALA A 55 27.47 -32.21 9.98
CA ALA A 55 26.74 -33.02 10.96
C ALA A 55 27.19 -34.49 10.99
N ILE A 56 27.46 -35.09 9.82
CA ILE A 56 27.99 -36.46 9.72
C ILE A 56 29.42 -36.52 10.29
N ALA A 57 30.24 -35.52 9.95
CA ALA A 57 31.60 -35.40 10.47
C ALA A 57 31.60 -35.24 12.01
N ALA A 58 30.68 -34.44 12.55
CA ALA A 58 30.48 -34.23 13.98
C ALA A 58 30.20 -35.55 14.70
N GLU A 59 29.18 -36.28 14.24
CA GLU A 59 28.78 -37.57 14.83
C GLU A 59 29.93 -38.59 14.84
N ARG A 60 30.81 -38.54 13.83
CA ARG A 60 31.91 -39.47 13.65
C ARG A 60 33.18 -39.11 14.41
N MET A 61 33.48 -37.81 14.54
CA MET A 61 34.79 -37.32 14.96
C MET A 61 34.77 -36.50 16.25
N GLU A 62 33.70 -35.78 16.57
CA GLU A 62 33.66 -34.93 17.76
C GLU A 62 33.84 -35.74 19.05
N GLY A 63 34.62 -35.19 19.98
CA GLY A 63 34.98 -35.84 21.22
C GLY A 63 36.07 -36.92 21.10
N ARG A 64 36.48 -37.33 19.90
CA ARG A 64 37.64 -38.24 19.71
C ARG A 64 38.95 -37.48 19.83
N ALA A 65 40.01 -38.17 20.23
CA ALA A 65 41.37 -37.61 20.17
C ALA A 65 41.77 -37.43 18.70
N VAL A 66 42.31 -36.27 18.33
CA VAL A 66 42.75 -35.93 16.96
C VAL A 66 43.72 -36.98 16.40
N THR A 67 44.62 -37.52 17.25
CA THR A 67 45.57 -38.56 16.88
C THR A 67 44.95 -39.94 16.63
N ALA A 68 43.70 -40.15 17.05
CA ALA A 68 42.94 -41.39 16.86
C ALA A 68 41.94 -41.30 15.69
N VAL A 69 41.90 -40.15 14.99
CA VAL A 69 41.12 -39.96 13.78
C VAL A 69 42.03 -40.26 12.58
N SER A 70 41.69 -41.29 11.81
CA SER A 70 42.38 -41.62 10.56
C SER A 70 41.77 -40.78 9.43
N PRO A 71 42.50 -39.81 8.84
CA PRO A 71 41.95 -38.95 7.79
C PRO A 71 41.42 -39.76 6.60
N THR A 72 42.16 -40.79 6.18
CA THR A 72 41.83 -41.61 5.01
C THR A 72 40.60 -42.48 5.25
N GLU A 73 40.48 -43.07 6.44
CA GLU A 73 39.34 -43.93 6.78
C GLU A 73 38.05 -43.10 6.91
N GLU A 74 38.11 -41.95 7.58
CA GLU A 74 36.94 -41.08 7.67
C GLU A 74 36.58 -40.48 6.30
N ALA A 75 37.55 -40.17 5.44
CA ALA A 75 37.29 -39.71 4.07
C ALA A 75 36.55 -40.77 3.24
N GLU A 76 36.96 -42.04 3.30
CA GLU A 76 36.28 -43.13 2.60
C GLU A 76 34.84 -43.35 3.11
N ILE A 77 34.65 -43.33 4.43
CA ILE A 77 33.32 -43.51 5.04
C ILE A 77 32.40 -42.34 4.70
N ILE A 78 32.86 -41.10 4.91
CA ILE A 78 32.09 -39.89 4.59
C ILE A 78 31.76 -39.86 3.10
N GLY A 79 32.73 -40.16 2.23
CA GLY A 79 32.53 -40.26 0.79
C GLY A 79 31.47 -41.30 0.42
N ALA A 80 31.55 -42.52 0.96
CA ALA A 80 30.59 -43.59 0.66
C ALA A 80 29.17 -43.33 1.18
N VAL A 81 29.04 -42.64 2.33
CA VAL A 81 27.73 -42.20 2.85
C VAL A 81 27.15 -41.10 1.96
N PHE A 82 27.98 -40.13 1.58
CA PHE A 82 27.51 -38.97 0.83
C PHE A 82 27.21 -39.30 -0.64
N ASP A 83 27.97 -40.18 -1.27
CA ASP A 83 27.70 -40.67 -2.63
C ASP A 83 26.34 -41.39 -2.73
N ARG A 84 25.89 -42.02 -1.64
CA ARG A 84 24.54 -42.60 -1.54
C ARG A 84 23.43 -41.57 -1.27
N LEU A 85 23.77 -40.46 -0.61
CA LEU A 85 22.82 -39.42 -0.22
C LEU A 85 22.60 -38.39 -1.34
N LEU A 86 23.63 -38.14 -2.15
CA LEU A 86 23.65 -37.16 -3.22
C LEU A 86 23.03 -37.70 -4.51
N VAL A 87 21.71 -37.62 -4.60
CA VAL A 87 21.06 -37.78 -5.91
C VAL A 87 21.46 -36.62 -6.82
N GLY A 88 22.03 -36.91 -7.99
CA GLY A 88 22.41 -35.88 -8.97
C GLY A 88 23.88 -35.48 -8.98
N TYR A 89 24.70 -35.93 -8.03
CA TYR A 89 26.14 -35.67 -7.98
C TYR A 89 26.91 -36.96 -7.69
N THR A 90 28.16 -37.01 -8.14
CA THR A 90 29.13 -38.05 -7.79
C THR A 90 30.26 -37.44 -6.99
N VAL A 91 30.67 -38.12 -5.92
CA VAL A 91 31.81 -37.69 -5.11
C VAL A 91 33.10 -38.03 -5.85
N THR A 92 33.88 -37.02 -6.24
CA THR A 92 35.17 -37.20 -6.92
C THR A 92 36.35 -37.26 -5.96
N GLY A 93 36.20 -36.72 -4.75
CA GLY A 93 37.21 -36.75 -3.70
C GLY A 93 36.69 -36.25 -2.36
N VAL A 94 37.32 -36.72 -1.28
CA VAL A 94 37.07 -36.24 0.08
C VAL A 94 38.42 -36.06 0.77
N GLU A 95 38.64 -34.87 1.33
CA GLU A 95 39.81 -34.54 2.12
C GLU A 95 39.37 -34.25 3.56
N VAL A 96 40.01 -34.88 4.53
CA VAL A 96 39.74 -34.67 5.95
C VAL A 96 41.01 -34.15 6.59
N HIS A 97 40.90 -33.03 7.31
CA HIS A 97 42.00 -32.42 8.05
C HIS A 97 41.68 -32.47 9.56
N PRO A 98 42.08 -33.53 10.28
CA PRO A 98 41.84 -33.65 11.71
C PRO A 98 42.60 -32.57 12.49
N ALA A 99 41.86 -31.78 13.26
CA ALA A 99 42.38 -30.79 14.20
C ALA A 99 41.32 -30.55 15.30
N GLN A 100 41.60 -29.65 16.25
CA GLN A 100 40.58 -29.22 17.22
C GLN A 100 39.30 -28.75 16.52
N ARG A 101 39.47 -28.00 15.42
CA ARG A 101 38.43 -27.75 14.43
C ARG A 101 38.73 -28.56 13.17
N THR A 102 38.07 -29.70 13.02
CA THR A 102 38.28 -30.59 11.88
C THR A 102 37.56 -30.05 10.66
N GLU A 103 38.25 -29.99 9.53
CA GLU A 103 37.69 -29.54 8.25
C GLU A 103 37.56 -30.72 7.28
N VAL A 104 36.39 -30.84 6.65
CA VAL A 104 36.08 -31.86 5.65
C VAL A 104 35.77 -31.19 4.32
N THR A 105 36.61 -31.38 3.32
CA THR A 105 36.41 -30.86 1.97
C THR A 105 35.89 -31.98 1.06
N ILE A 106 34.75 -31.76 0.42
CA ILE A 106 34.16 -32.72 -0.53
C ILE A 106 34.15 -32.12 -1.93
N HIS A 107 34.65 -32.89 -2.89
CA HIS A 107 34.64 -32.57 -4.31
C HIS A 107 33.51 -33.31 -5.02
N LEU A 108 32.69 -32.58 -5.76
CA LEU A 108 31.48 -33.09 -6.41
C LEU A 108 31.49 -32.79 -7.91
N ALA A 109 31.14 -33.80 -8.72
CA ALA A 109 30.87 -33.64 -10.14
C ALA A 109 29.40 -33.97 -10.45
N PRO A 110 28.72 -33.17 -11.28
CA PRO A 110 27.38 -33.52 -11.76
C PRO A 110 27.47 -34.69 -12.75
N TRP A 111 26.71 -35.76 -12.53
CA TRP A 111 26.70 -36.93 -13.44
C TRP A 111 25.68 -36.82 -14.57
N ALA A 112 24.82 -35.79 -14.53
CA ALA A 112 23.79 -35.51 -15.53
C ALA A 112 23.77 -34.01 -15.89
N ASP A 113 22.92 -33.65 -16.85
CA ASP A 113 22.74 -32.26 -17.28
C ASP A 113 22.28 -31.37 -16.12
N THR A 114 22.79 -30.14 -16.14
CA THR A 114 22.49 -29.10 -15.15
C THR A 114 21.50 -28.09 -15.73
N ILE A 115 20.64 -27.55 -14.88
CA ILE A 115 19.70 -26.48 -15.23
C ILE A 115 20.50 -25.25 -15.69
N GLN A 116 20.21 -24.76 -16.88
CA GLN A 116 20.89 -23.62 -17.52
C GLN A 116 20.12 -22.30 -17.38
N GLY A 117 18.81 -22.39 -17.15
CA GLY A 117 17.96 -21.22 -17.03
C GLY A 117 16.61 -21.53 -16.40
N VAL A 118 15.94 -20.48 -15.96
CA VAL A 118 14.64 -20.54 -15.31
C VAL A 118 13.69 -19.57 -16.00
N ARG A 119 12.47 -20.02 -16.31
CA ARG A 119 11.36 -19.17 -16.74
C ARG A 119 10.26 -19.21 -15.71
N VAL A 120 9.87 -18.04 -15.20
CA VAL A 120 8.80 -17.91 -14.22
C VAL A 120 7.54 -17.39 -14.88
N GLU A 121 6.46 -18.16 -14.77
CA GLU A 121 5.11 -17.74 -15.12
C GLU A 121 4.32 -17.46 -13.84
N MET A 122 3.82 -16.22 -13.70
CA MET A 122 3.13 -15.78 -12.50
C MET A 122 1.63 -15.64 -12.76
N ALA A 123 0.84 -16.29 -11.91
CA ALA A 123 -0.60 -16.14 -11.84
C ALA A 123 -1.00 -15.57 -10.47
N VAL A 124 -1.83 -14.52 -10.46
CA VAL A 124 -2.36 -13.93 -9.24
C VAL A 124 -3.84 -14.32 -9.15
N GLU A 125 -4.21 -15.08 -8.12
CA GLU A 125 -5.53 -15.67 -8.02
C GLU A 125 -6.51 -14.74 -7.29
N GLY A 126 -7.72 -14.62 -7.84
CA GLY A 126 -8.84 -13.93 -7.19
C GLY A 126 -8.70 -12.40 -7.14
N MET A 127 -7.73 -11.81 -7.85
CA MET A 127 -7.51 -10.36 -7.89
C MET A 127 -8.03 -9.75 -9.19
N PRO A 128 -8.44 -8.47 -9.19
CA PRO A 128 -8.77 -7.77 -10.42
C PRO A 128 -7.50 -7.42 -11.23
N PRO A 129 -7.57 -7.27 -12.57
CA PRO A 129 -6.40 -7.04 -13.42
C PRO A 129 -5.50 -5.87 -13.01
N ALA A 130 -6.09 -4.76 -12.53
CA ALA A 130 -5.35 -3.60 -12.06
C ALA A 130 -4.50 -3.89 -10.81
N VAL A 131 -4.97 -4.79 -9.93
CA VAL A 131 -4.22 -5.23 -8.75
C VAL A 131 -3.14 -6.23 -9.16
N GLU A 132 -3.44 -7.13 -10.09
CA GLU A 132 -2.45 -8.08 -10.62
C GLU A 132 -1.24 -7.37 -11.23
N GLU A 133 -1.45 -6.25 -11.92
CA GLU A 133 -0.38 -5.45 -12.50
C GLU A 133 0.55 -4.87 -11.43
N ILE A 134 -0.01 -4.34 -10.34
CA ILE A 134 0.77 -3.82 -9.20
C ILE A 134 1.52 -4.97 -8.51
N VAL A 135 0.85 -6.10 -8.27
CA VAL A 135 1.49 -7.29 -7.67
C VAL A 135 2.66 -7.78 -8.54
N ARG A 136 2.49 -7.80 -9.87
CA ARG A 136 3.56 -8.19 -10.80
C ARG A 136 4.72 -7.21 -10.79
N ALA A 137 4.45 -5.92 -10.61
CA ALA A 137 5.49 -4.90 -10.46
C ALA A 137 6.27 -5.08 -9.14
N ASP A 138 5.58 -5.34 -8.03
CA ASP A 138 6.20 -5.61 -6.71
C ASP A 138 7.05 -6.90 -6.72
N LEU A 139 6.70 -7.87 -7.57
CA LEU A 139 7.38 -9.16 -7.70
C LEU A 139 8.26 -9.28 -8.96
N ALA A 140 8.68 -8.16 -9.56
CA ALA A 140 9.45 -8.18 -10.82
C ALA A 140 10.74 -9.01 -10.72
N ASP A 141 11.41 -8.98 -9.57
CA ASP A 141 12.69 -9.66 -9.34
C ASP A 141 12.56 -11.07 -8.76
N VAL A 142 11.34 -11.60 -8.59
CA VAL A 142 11.13 -12.93 -7.98
C VAL A 142 11.83 -14.06 -8.76
N GLY A 143 12.06 -13.86 -10.06
CA GLY A 143 12.81 -14.81 -10.91
C GLY A 143 14.25 -15.03 -10.46
N THR A 144 14.86 -14.05 -9.78
CA THR A 144 16.21 -14.17 -9.21
C THR A 144 16.27 -15.22 -8.10
N VAL A 145 15.25 -15.29 -7.24
CA VAL A 145 15.16 -16.27 -6.16
C VAL A 145 15.21 -17.71 -6.70
N PHE A 146 14.52 -17.97 -7.81
CA PHE A 146 14.54 -19.27 -8.46
C PHE A 146 15.85 -19.52 -9.21
N SER A 147 16.38 -18.50 -9.89
CA SER A 147 17.64 -18.61 -10.63
C SER A 147 18.81 -18.93 -9.70
N ASP A 148 18.92 -18.21 -8.58
CA ASP A 148 19.97 -18.37 -7.56
C ASP A 148 19.93 -19.73 -6.86
N ALA A 149 18.77 -20.41 -6.89
CA ALA A 149 18.58 -21.71 -6.26
C ALA A 149 18.71 -22.90 -7.24
N LEU A 150 18.38 -22.71 -8.52
CA LEU A 150 18.25 -23.79 -9.50
C LEU A 150 19.34 -23.80 -10.57
N VAL A 151 19.82 -22.65 -11.04
CA VAL A 151 20.80 -22.60 -12.13
C VAL A 151 22.12 -23.22 -11.68
N GLY A 152 22.67 -24.15 -12.48
CA GLY A 152 23.87 -24.91 -12.15
C GLY A 152 23.62 -26.20 -11.38
N LEU A 153 22.40 -26.42 -10.88
CA LEU A 153 22.01 -27.66 -10.21
C LEU A 153 21.73 -28.77 -11.23
N PRO A 154 22.17 -30.02 -11.00
CA PRO A 154 21.75 -31.19 -11.76
C PRO A 154 20.23 -31.35 -11.72
N ILE A 155 19.63 -31.75 -12.84
CA ILE A 155 18.19 -32.01 -12.95
C ILE A 155 17.73 -33.01 -11.87
N ALA A 156 18.53 -34.04 -11.60
CA ALA A 156 18.23 -35.06 -10.59
C ALA A 156 18.44 -34.59 -9.13
N ALA A 157 19.03 -33.41 -8.90
CA ALA A 157 19.34 -32.89 -7.57
C ALA A 157 18.35 -31.81 -7.08
N THR A 158 17.23 -31.57 -7.76
CA THR A 158 16.28 -30.49 -7.42
C THR A 158 15.68 -30.58 -6.02
N ASP A 159 15.58 -31.76 -5.44
CA ASP A 159 15.16 -31.97 -4.04
C ASP A 159 16.09 -31.28 -3.02
N TRP A 160 17.35 -31.06 -3.38
CA TRP A 160 18.29 -30.29 -2.56
C TRP A 160 17.91 -28.82 -2.47
N ALA A 161 17.33 -28.27 -3.54
CA ALA A 161 16.86 -26.90 -3.57
C ALA A 161 15.50 -26.72 -2.90
N ALA A 162 14.58 -27.68 -2.98
CA ALA A 162 13.17 -27.52 -2.56
C ALA A 162 12.97 -26.86 -1.18
N GLY A 163 13.59 -27.40 -0.13
CA GLY A 163 13.42 -26.88 1.24
C GLY A 163 14.07 -25.50 1.46
N ALA A 164 15.14 -25.20 0.72
CA ALA A 164 15.83 -23.93 0.84
C ALA A 164 15.17 -22.83 -0.01
N LEU A 165 14.74 -23.19 -1.22
CA LEU A 165 13.94 -22.37 -2.12
C LEU A 165 12.65 -21.91 -1.45
N LYS A 166 11.92 -22.81 -0.76
CA LYS A 166 10.72 -22.44 0.01
C LYS A 166 11.01 -21.35 1.05
N ARG A 167 12.13 -21.45 1.77
CA ARG A 167 12.54 -20.44 2.76
C ARG A 167 12.90 -19.12 2.10
N SER A 168 13.69 -19.14 1.02
CA SER A 168 14.07 -17.92 0.30
C SER A 168 12.88 -17.23 -0.34
N LEU A 169 11.96 -17.98 -0.95
CA LEU A 169 10.71 -17.42 -1.47
C LEU A 169 9.86 -16.81 -0.35
N THR A 170 9.76 -17.47 0.80
CA THR A 170 9.02 -16.92 1.96
C THR A 170 9.64 -15.61 2.43
N ALA A 171 10.98 -15.57 2.58
CA ALA A 171 11.69 -14.37 2.99
C ALA A 171 11.51 -13.23 1.96
N TYR A 172 11.63 -13.53 0.67
CA TYR A 172 11.39 -12.58 -0.41
C TYR A 172 9.97 -12.02 -0.38
N MET A 173 8.97 -12.88 -0.20
CA MET A 173 7.56 -12.47 -0.11
C MET A 173 7.31 -11.62 1.13
N ASP A 174 7.84 -11.97 2.29
CA ASP A 174 7.65 -11.19 3.52
C ASP A 174 8.31 -9.79 3.42
N GLU A 175 9.35 -9.63 2.60
CA GLU A 175 9.99 -8.34 2.33
C GLU A 175 9.24 -7.50 1.28
N HIS A 176 8.84 -8.10 0.15
CA HIS A 176 8.33 -7.36 -1.00
C HIS A 176 6.79 -7.33 -1.07
N LEU A 177 6.12 -8.39 -0.61
CA LEU A 177 4.67 -8.57 -0.71
C LEU A 177 4.10 -9.39 0.48
N PRO A 178 4.24 -8.88 1.73
CA PRO A 178 3.87 -9.62 2.94
C PRO A 178 2.36 -9.92 3.04
N GLU A 179 1.55 -9.20 2.27
CA GLU A 179 0.11 -9.32 2.24
C GLU A 179 -0.38 -10.50 1.39
N PHE A 180 0.52 -11.18 0.68
CA PHE A 180 0.21 -12.33 -0.15
C PHE A 180 1.01 -13.56 0.28
N ARG A 181 0.55 -14.72 -0.17
CA ARG A 181 1.32 -15.96 -0.13
C ARG A 181 1.58 -16.39 -1.56
N ALA A 182 2.70 -17.06 -1.75
CA ALA A 182 3.07 -17.63 -3.01
C ALA A 182 3.30 -19.13 -2.82
N ASP A 183 2.70 -19.92 -3.69
CA ASP A 183 3.03 -21.31 -3.91
C ASP A 183 3.59 -21.47 -5.31
N TYR A 184 4.39 -22.52 -5.52
CA TYR A 184 5.05 -22.73 -6.79
C TYR A 184 5.04 -24.21 -7.19
N ASP A 185 5.03 -24.43 -8.49
CA ASP A 185 5.26 -25.73 -9.13
C ASP A 185 6.46 -25.60 -10.08
N ILE A 186 7.31 -26.63 -10.14
CA ILE A 186 8.52 -26.62 -10.95
C ILE A 186 8.48 -27.83 -11.89
N ASP A 187 8.47 -27.54 -13.19
CA ASP A 187 8.78 -28.53 -14.22
C ASP A 187 10.29 -28.51 -14.47
N VAL A 188 10.94 -29.62 -14.15
CA VAL A 188 12.40 -29.72 -14.14
C VAL A 188 12.90 -30.21 -15.50
N ASP A 189 13.60 -29.31 -16.19
CA ASP A 189 14.33 -29.58 -17.43
C ASP A 189 15.58 -28.68 -17.46
N THR A 190 16.38 -28.79 -18.51
CA THR A 190 17.52 -27.91 -18.82
C THR A 190 17.13 -26.43 -18.75
N ALA A 191 15.90 -26.11 -19.17
CA ALA A 191 15.25 -24.82 -18.94
C ALA A 191 14.03 -25.03 -18.03
N ALA A 192 14.22 -24.86 -16.72
CA ALA A 192 13.18 -25.10 -15.73
C ALA A 192 12.02 -24.11 -15.90
N GLN A 193 10.79 -24.63 -15.85
CA GLN A 193 9.58 -23.80 -15.87
C GLN A 193 9.00 -23.74 -14.46
N VAL A 194 8.84 -22.54 -13.94
CA VAL A 194 8.28 -22.30 -12.61
C VAL A 194 6.92 -21.65 -12.79
N ARG A 195 5.87 -22.30 -12.28
CA ARG A 195 4.54 -21.71 -12.18
C ARG A 195 4.36 -21.18 -10.77
N LEU A 196 4.34 -19.85 -10.62
CA LEU A 196 4.16 -19.15 -9.36
C LEU A 196 2.70 -18.71 -9.21
N THR A 197 2.00 -19.25 -8.22
CA THR A 197 0.62 -18.89 -7.89
C THR A 197 0.60 -18.03 -6.63
N VAL A 198 0.08 -16.81 -6.75
CA VAL A 198 0.04 -15.82 -5.67
C VAL A 198 -1.40 -15.60 -5.22
N TYR A 199 -1.66 -15.72 -3.92
CA TYR A 199 -2.99 -15.58 -3.34
C TYR A 199 -3.00 -14.64 -2.12
N PRO A 200 -4.10 -13.90 -1.89
CA PRO A 200 -4.18 -12.89 -0.85
C PRO A 200 -4.21 -13.50 0.56
N ARG A 201 -3.57 -12.82 1.52
CA ARG A 201 -3.73 -13.11 2.96
C ARG A 201 -4.88 -12.27 3.53
N LEU A 202 -5.48 -12.79 4.60
CA LEU A 202 -6.40 -12.02 5.44
C LEU A 202 -5.62 -11.01 6.31
N PRO A 203 -6.21 -9.86 6.66
CA PRO A 203 -7.57 -9.42 6.33
C PRO A 203 -7.68 -8.80 4.92
N VAL A 204 -8.83 -9.03 4.27
CA VAL A 204 -9.18 -8.46 2.95
C VAL A 204 -10.34 -7.47 3.08
N VAL A 205 -10.44 -6.55 2.12
CA VAL A 205 -11.60 -5.66 2.00
C VAL A 205 -12.85 -6.49 1.71
N ARG A 206 -13.87 -6.37 2.55
CA ARG A 206 -15.14 -7.10 2.41
C ARG A 206 -16.24 -6.22 1.85
N THR A 207 -16.28 -4.97 2.28
CA THR A 207 -17.30 -4.00 1.88
C THR A 207 -16.68 -2.65 1.62
N VAL A 208 -17.32 -1.88 0.74
CA VAL A 208 -16.89 -0.52 0.39
C VAL A 208 -18.04 0.44 0.65
N ASP A 209 -17.79 1.41 1.53
CA ASP A 209 -18.71 2.49 1.84
C ASP A 209 -18.34 3.72 1.01
N LEU A 210 -19.04 3.90 -0.12
CA LEU A 210 -18.83 5.03 -1.03
C LEU A 210 -19.65 6.26 -0.60
N SER A 211 -18.94 7.36 -0.36
CA SER A 211 -19.48 8.69 -0.20
C SER A 211 -18.99 9.60 -1.33
N MET A 212 -19.91 10.29 -1.99
CA MET A 212 -19.58 11.25 -3.05
C MET A 212 -20.13 12.61 -2.65
N ARG A 213 -19.34 13.65 -2.85
CA ARG A 213 -19.68 15.02 -2.50
C ARG A 213 -19.13 16.00 -3.53
N SER A 214 -19.81 17.12 -3.64
CA SER A 214 -19.34 18.30 -4.34
C SER A 214 -19.65 19.54 -3.51
N ASP A 215 -18.78 20.54 -3.54
CA ASP A 215 -19.05 21.86 -2.97
C ASP A 215 -19.39 22.90 -4.07
N THR A 216 -19.29 22.54 -5.35
CA THR A 216 -19.48 23.45 -6.50
C THR A 216 -20.64 23.09 -7.43
N ILE A 217 -21.11 21.85 -7.43
CA ILE A 217 -22.30 21.37 -8.16
C ILE A 217 -23.28 20.66 -7.22
N PRO A 218 -24.59 20.57 -7.57
CA PRO A 218 -25.57 19.86 -6.77
C PRO A 218 -25.23 18.38 -6.66
N ASN A 219 -25.42 17.79 -5.49
CA ASN A 219 -25.04 16.39 -5.25
C ASN A 219 -25.86 15.42 -6.12
N VAL A 220 -27.05 15.83 -6.59
CA VAL A 220 -27.88 15.05 -7.53
C VAL A 220 -27.16 14.78 -8.86
N THR A 221 -26.29 15.67 -9.31
CA THR A 221 -25.52 15.49 -10.55
C THR A 221 -24.52 14.33 -10.42
N LEU A 222 -24.00 14.10 -9.20
CA LEU A 222 -23.08 12.99 -8.90
C LEU A 222 -23.77 11.61 -8.92
N LEU A 223 -25.10 11.56 -8.77
CA LEU A 223 -25.86 10.29 -8.80
C LEU A 223 -25.71 9.57 -10.14
N SER A 224 -25.54 10.31 -11.23
CA SER A 224 -25.29 9.75 -12.57
C SER A 224 -24.01 8.90 -12.62
N GLN A 225 -22.97 9.29 -11.89
CA GLN A 225 -21.67 8.59 -11.85
C GLN A 225 -21.52 7.65 -10.65
N ARG A 226 -22.44 7.69 -9.67
CA ARG A 226 -22.36 6.87 -8.46
C ARG A 226 -22.19 5.39 -8.76
N ARG A 227 -22.96 4.83 -9.69
CA ARG A 227 -22.88 3.41 -10.05
C ARG A 227 -21.52 3.03 -10.67
N ALA A 228 -20.98 3.88 -11.52
CA ALA A 228 -19.68 3.65 -12.14
C ALA A 228 -18.57 3.68 -11.09
N MET A 229 -18.58 4.67 -10.20
CA MET A 229 -17.64 4.80 -9.10
C MET A 229 -17.75 3.64 -8.10
N GLU A 230 -18.97 3.24 -7.76
CA GLU A 230 -19.23 2.10 -6.88
C GLU A 230 -18.72 0.80 -7.50
N THR A 231 -18.93 0.59 -8.80
CA THR A 231 -18.41 -0.57 -9.52
C THR A 231 -16.88 -0.57 -9.52
N ALA A 232 -16.24 0.59 -9.75
CA ALA A 232 -14.79 0.71 -9.74
C ALA A 232 -14.21 0.46 -8.34
N ALA A 233 -14.80 1.05 -7.29
CA ALA A 233 -14.38 0.87 -5.92
C ALA A 233 -14.62 -0.57 -5.42
N ASN A 234 -15.71 -1.21 -5.85
CA ASN A 234 -16.00 -2.61 -5.53
C ASN A 234 -15.02 -3.61 -6.15
N ARG A 235 -14.20 -3.21 -7.13
CA ARG A 235 -13.09 -4.06 -7.61
C ARG A 235 -12.04 -4.30 -6.53
N LEU A 236 -11.96 -3.43 -5.53
CA LEU A 236 -11.03 -3.58 -4.40
C LEU A 236 -11.55 -4.59 -3.36
N VAL A 237 -12.79 -5.07 -3.47
CA VAL A 237 -13.30 -6.16 -2.62
C VAL A 237 -12.49 -7.44 -2.89
N GLY A 238 -12.02 -8.07 -1.82
CA GLY A 238 -11.13 -9.24 -1.89
C GLY A 238 -9.64 -8.91 -1.82
N VAL A 239 -9.24 -7.64 -2.02
CA VAL A 239 -7.84 -7.21 -1.94
C VAL A 239 -7.39 -7.11 -0.47
N PRO A 240 -6.17 -7.53 -0.11
CA PRO A 240 -5.65 -7.37 1.25
C PRO A 240 -5.64 -5.91 1.72
N VAL A 241 -6.10 -5.67 2.96
CA VAL A 241 -6.23 -4.30 3.50
C VAL A 241 -4.87 -3.60 3.58
N ALA A 242 -3.83 -4.30 4.01
CA ALA A 242 -2.48 -3.76 4.09
C ALA A 242 -1.90 -3.40 2.70
N PHE A 243 -2.29 -4.14 1.65
CA PHE A 243 -1.87 -3.86 0.27
C PHE A 243 -2.53 -2.59 -0.25
N VAL A 244 -3.84 -2.43 0.00
CA VAL A 244 -4.56 -1.18 -0.31
C VAL A 244 -3.96 0.00 0.45
N ALA A 245 -3.52 -0.19 1.70
CA ALA A 245 -2.87 0.86 2.47
C ALA A 245 -1.50 1.26 1.90
N ARG A 246 -0.69 0.27 1.49
CA ARG A 246 0.63 0.49 0.89
C ARG A 246 0.56 1.20 -0.46
N HIS A 247 -0.41 0.82 -1.29
CA HIS A 247 -0.63 1.38 -2.63
C HIS A 247 -1.77 2.40 -2.71
N ARG A 248 -2.11 3.03 -1.58
CA ARG A 248 -3.29 3.91 -1.46
C ARG A 248 -3.32 5.01 -2.52
N SER A 249 -2.20 5.69 -2.73
CA SER A 249 -2.11 6.80 -3.69
C SER A 249 -2.39 6.35 -5.12
N VAL A 250 -1.94 5.15 -5.49
CA VAL A 250 -2.19 4.57 -6.82
C VAL A 250 -3.67 4.31 -7.01
N PHE A 251 -4.34 3.70 -6.03
CA PHE A 251 -5.78 3.44 -6.11
C PHE A 251 -6.63 4.72 -6.08
N GLU A 252 -6.28 5.69 -5.23
CA GLU A 252 -6.94 7.01 -5.19
C GLU A 252 -6.85 7.70 -6.55
N GLN A 253 -5.66 7.70 -7.16
CA GLN A 253 -5.45 8.30 -8.47
C GLN A 253 -6.20 7.57 -9.58
N GLN A 254 -6.15 6.23 -9.62
CA GLN A 254 -6.88 5.44 -10.63
C GLN A 254 -8.39 5.69 -10.57
N LEU A 255 -8.96 5.81 -9.37
CA LEU A 255 -10.39 6.12 -9.19
C LEU A 255 -10.71 7.57 -9.59
N ALA A 256 -9.84 8.53 -9.25
CA ALA A 256 -10.00 9.93 -9.66
C ALA A 256 -9.93 10.10 -11.17
N ASP A 257 -8.93 9.50 -11.82
CA ASP A 257 -8.73 9.55 -13.27
C ASP A 257 -9.91 8.88 -14.00
N GLY A 258 -10.46 7.80 -13.43
CA GLY A 258 -11.67 7.15 -13.95
C GLY A 258 -12.90 8.07 -13.94
N LEU A 259 -13.07 8.89 -12.90
CA LEU A 259 -14.15 9.88 -12.81
C LEU A 259 -13.94 11.06 -13.76
N ASP A 260 -12.74 11.64 -13.77
CA ASP A 260 -12.41 12.82 -14.58
C ASP A 260 -12.34 12.49 -16.08
N GLY A 261 -12.07 11.21 -16.41
CA GLY A 261 -12.09 10.68 -17.76
C GLY A 261 -13.49 10.59 -18.39
N ALA A 262 -14.57 10.57 -17.59
CA ALA A 262 -15.93 10.43 -18.07
C ALA A 262 -16.36 11.63 -18.96
N SER A 263 -17.11 11.36 -20.03
CA SER A 263 -17.45 12.38 -21.05
C SER A 263 -18.11 13.62 -20.48
N ASP A 264 -19.01 13.42 -19.50
CA ASP A 264 -19.80 14.50 -18.92
C ASP A 264 -18.96 15.36 -17.97
N PHE A 265 -18.00 14.74 -17.27
CA PHE A 265 -17.11 15.39 -16.31
C PHE A 265 -15.99 16.16 -17.01
N ARG A 266 -15.47 15.60 -18.12
CA ARG A 266 -14.48 16.26 -18.97
C ARG A 266 -15.03 17.54 -19.61
N ARG A 267 -16.29 17.54 -20.05
CA ARG A 267 -16.94 18.73 -20.63
C ARG A 267 -17.07 19.87 -19.61
N MET A 268 -17.31 19.53 -18.35
CA MET A 268 -17.53 20.49 -17.26
C MET A 268 -16.25 20.84 -16.47
N GLN A 269 -15.09 20.32 -16.90
CA GLN A 269 -13.79 20.51 -16.26
C GLN A 269 -13.82 20.21 -14.75
N PHE A 270 -14.48 19.11 -14.40
CA PHE A 270 -14.46 18.64 -13.02
C PHE A 270 -13.09 18.06 -12.68
N THR A 271 -12.69 18.23 -11.42
CA THR A 271 -11.51 17.61 -10.83
C THR A 271 -11.98 16.82 -9.62
N SER A 272 -11.71 15.51 -9.64
CA SER A 272 -12.10 14.60 -8.58
C SER A 272 -10.91 14.30 -7.68
N GLN A 273 -11.11 14.45 -6.38
CA GLN A 273 -10.17 14.01 -5.36
C GLN A 273 -10.80 12.84 -4.61
N VAL A 274 -10.17 11.67 -4.69
CA VAL A 274 -10.60 10.47 -3.98
C VAL A 274 -9.70 10.25 -2.77
N THR A 275 -10.29 9.90 -1.64
CA THR A 275 -9.59 9.52 -0.42
C THR A 275 -10.09 8.15 0.03
N ILE A 276 -9.18 7.22 0.20
CA ILE A 276 -9.45 5.86 0.65
C ILE A 276 -8.98 5.72 2.10
N THR A 277 -9.88 5.22 2.96
CA THR A 277 -9.54 4.78 4.32
C THR A 277 -9.52 3.25 4.33
N PRO A 278 -8.33 2.62 4.33
CA PRO A 278 -8.22 1.17 4.27
C PRO A 278 -8.82 0.49 5.50
N GLY A 279 -9.55 -0.61 5.29
CA GLY A 279 -10.15 -1.42 6.34
C GLY A 279 -10.93 -2.60 5.74
N GLU A 280 -11.32 -3.59 6.56
CA GLU A 280 -12.25 -4.65 6.09
C GLU A 280 -13.58 -4.06 5.62
N ARG A 281 -14.01 -2.96 6.26
CA ARG A 281 -15.00 -2.01 5.75
C ARG A 281 -14.25 -0.78 5.27
N MET A 282 -13.98 -0.73 3.98
CA MET A 282 -13.20 0.35 3.38
C MET A 282 -14.12 1.54 3.11
N ALA A 283 -13.74 2.73 3.58
CA ALA A 283 -14.46 3.95 3.24
C ALA A 283 -13.78 4.65 2.06
N VAL A 284 -14.58 5.04 1.06
CA VAL A 284 -14.11 5.79 -0.11
C VAL A 284 -14.89 7.10 -0.16
N MET A 285 -14.18 8.21 -0.03
CA MET A 285 -14.74 9.55 -0.18
C MET A 285 -14.28 10.13 -1.50
N SER A 286 -15.21 10.51 -2.37
CA SER A 286 -14.91 11.27 -3.59
C SER A 286 -15.44 12.68 -3.45
N ARG A 287 -14.56 13.67 -3.58
CA ARG A 287 -14.92 15.08 -3.72
C ARG A 287 -14.69 15.50 -5.17
N THR A 288 -15.75 15.80 -5.90
CA THR A 288 -15.67 16.28 -7.28
C THR A 288 -16.07 17.73 -7.31
N ASP A 289 -15.17 18.60 -7.76
CA ASP A 289 -15.45 20.03 -7.89
C ASP A 289 -15.16 20.56 -9.30
N SER A 290 -15.93 21.56 -9.74
CA SER A 290 -15.66 22.31 -10.95
C SER A 290 -14.87 23.57 -10.66
N ARG A 291 -13.89 23.85 -11.51
CA ARG A 291 -13.19 25.14 -11.50
C ARG A 291 -13.89 26.22 -12.33
N ARG A 292 -14.85 25.83 -13.17
CA ARG A 292 -15.45 26.70 -14.18
C ARG A 292 -16.89 27.08 -13.87
N TYR A 293 -17.64 26.18 -13.24
CA TYR A 293 -19.06 26.38 -12.97
C TYR A 293 -19.37 26.18 -11.50
N ARG A 294 -20.30 26.96 -10.98
CA ARG A 294 -20.82 26.83 -9.63
C ARG A 294 -22.33 26.78 -9.69
N LEU A 295 -22.91 25.64 -9.37
CA LEU A 295 -24.33 25.39 -9.42
C LEU A 295 -24.80 24.99 -8.02
N HIS A 296 -25.75 25.72 -7.46
CA HIS A 296 -26.32 25.42 -6.15
C HIS A 296 -27.83 25.58 -6.17
N LEU A 297 -28.53 24.64 -5.54
CA LEU A 297 -29.96 24.74 -5.31
C LEU A 297 -30.19 25.02 -3.82
N THR A 298 -30.82 26.14 -3.50
CA THR A 298 -31.08 26.56 -2.12
C THR A 298 -32.57 26.74 -1.91
N GLY A 299 -33.15 26.01 -0.96
CA GLY A 299 -34.52 26.23 -0.51
C GLY A 299 -34.54 26.95 0.83
N TRP A 300 -35.45 27.88 1.07
CA TRP A 300 -35.62 28.46 2.41
C TRP A 300 -37.07 28.71 2.81
N LEU A 301 -37.27 28.76 4.12
CA LEU A 301 -38.54 29.09 4.77
C LEU A 301 -38.32 30.26 5.73
N ASP A 302 -39.11 31.33 5.58
CA ASP A 302 -39.08 32.49 6.47
C ASP A 302 -40.09 32.31 7.62
N ILE A 303 -39.63 32.53 8.86
CA ILE A 303 -40.43 32.37 10.09
C ILE A 303 -40.46 33.71 10.82
N GLY A 304 -41.67 34.24 11.04
CA GLY A 304 -41.89 35.44 11.86
C GLY A 304 -41.83 36.78 11.13
N ARG A 305 -41.66 36.79 9.80
CA ARG A 305 -41.75 38.01 8.98
C ARG A 305 -43.19 38.53 8.99
N THR A 306 -43.40 39.81 9.25
CA THR A 306 -44.71 40.47 9.34
C THR A 306 -44.94 41.28 8.06
N SER A 307 -45.63 40.73 7.05
CA SER A 307 -46.09 41.54 5.92
C SER A 307 -47.50 42.09 6.19
N GLU A 308 -47.67 43.41 6.03
CA GLU A 308 -48.98 44.06 5.94
C GLU A 308 -49.67 43.59 4.64
N ASN A 309 -50.46 42.51 4.76
CA ASN A 309 -51.43 41.91 3.82
C ASN A 309 -51.25 40.39 3.76
N ARG A 310 -51.50 39.71 4.89
CA ARG A 310 -51.66 38.25 4.92
C ARG A 310 -53.13 37.89 4.84
N ASP A 311 -53.55 37.34 3.70
CA ASP A 311 -54.64 36.36 3.68
C ASP A 311 -54.05 35.01 4.13
N ASP A 312 -54.80 34.35 5.00
CA ASP A 312 -54.46 33.20 5.83
C ASP A 312 -54.39 31.90 5.01
N ASP A 313 -53.23 31.54 4.43
CA ASP A 313 -52.78 30.12 4.20
C ASP A 313 -51.42 29.93 3.47
N ARG A 314 -50.71 30.99 3.05
CA ARG A 314 -49.50 30.83 2.22
C ARG A 314 -48.26 30.41 3.03
N ARG A 315 -47.63 29.30 2.65
CA ARG A 315 -46.34 28.84 3.20
C ARG A 315 -45.23 29.54 2.42
N ASP A 316 -44.46 30.37 3.11
CA ASP A 316 -43.32 31.16 2.58
C ASP A 316 -42.10 30.26 2.21
N LEU A 317 -42.31 29.19 1.45
CA LEU A 317 -41.27 28.34 0.90
C LEU A 317 -40.77 28.96 -0.40
N HIS A 318 -39.48 29.22 -0.46
CA HIS A 318 -38.81 29.74 -1.65
C HIS A 318 -37.69 28.80 -2.08
N VAL A 319 -37.44 28.74 -3.38
CA VAL A 319 -36.36 27.96 -3.98
C VAL A 319 -35.57 28.87 -4.91
N ARG A 320 -34.25 28.92 -4.72
CA ARG A 320 -33.29 29.60 -5.58
C ARG A 320 -32.42 28.59 -6.28
N LEU A 321 -32.36 28.69 -7.59
CA LEU A 321 -31.32 28.07 -8.38
C LEU A 321 -30.25 29.12 -8.68
N HIS A 322 -29.04 28.90 -8.18
CA HIS A 322 -27.86 29.72 -8.47
C HIS A 322 -27.02 29.01 -9.54
N ALA A 323 -26.77 29.70 -10.65
CA ALA A 323 -25.92 29.22 -11.73
C ALA A 323 -24.81 30.23 -12.05
N GLY A 324 -23.61 29.94 -11.57
CA GLY A 324 -22.39 30.73 -11.69
C GLY A 324 -21.37 30.15 -12.66
N GLN A 325 -20.64 31.04 -13.32
CA GLN A 325 -19.46 30.74 -14.12
C GLN A 325 -18.27 31.55 -13.57
N MET A 326 -17.20 30.84 -13.21
CA MET A 326 -15.95 31.44 -12.78
C MET A 326 -15.23 32.04 -14.00
N VAL A 327 -15.03 33.36 -13.99
CA VAL A 327 -14.25 34.09 -15.02
C VAL A 327 -12.76 34.10 -14.63
N SER A 328 -12.48 34.04 -13.32
CA SER A 328 -11.15 34.00 -12.71
C SER A 328 -11.23 33.16 -11.43
N ALA A 329 -10.10 32.87 -10.79
CA ALA A 329 -10.08 32.20 -9.49
C ALA A 329 -10.81 32.97 -8.38
N ARG A 330 -11.01 34.29 -8.55
CA ARG A 330 -11.65 35.19 -7.58
C ARG A 330 -12.92 35.86 -8.11
N ASP A 331 -13.24 35.70 -9.39
CA ASP A 331 -14.33 36.43 -10.06
C ASP A 331 -15.34 35.44 -10.62
N GLU A 332 -16.60 35.60 -10.23
CA GLU A 332 -17.71 34.75 -10.62
C GLU A 332 -18.84 35.60 -11.21
N LEU A 333 -19.32 35.22 -12.39
CA LEU A 333 -20.53 35.78 -12.99
C LEU A 333 -21.65 34.76 -12.83
N TYR A 334 -22.76 35.14 -12.22
CA TYR A 334 -23.84 34.21 -11.93
C TYR A 334 -25.22 34.74 -12.29
N VAL A 335 -26.15 33.81 -12.46
CA VAL A 335 -27.57 34.06 -12.63
C VAL A 335 -28.30 33.29 -11.54
N GLU A 336 -29.16 33.97 -10.79
CA GLU A 336 -30.06 33.38 -9.81
C GLU A 336 -31.49 33.42 -10.36
N THR A 337 -32.24 32.34 -10.17
CA THR A 337 -33.69 32.33 -10.37
C THR A 337 -34.38 31.90 -9.09
N ASP A 338 -35.28 32.76 -8.61
CA ASP A 338 -36.10 32.52 -7.42
C ASP A 338 -37.51 32.09 -7.86
N ALA A 339 -38.01 31.02 -7.25
CA ALA A 339 -39.36 30.50 -7.47
C ALA A 339 -40.02 30.18 -6.12
N ALA A 340 -41.27 30.62 -5.95
CA ALA A 340 -42.13 30.17 -4.86
C ALA A 340 -43.04 29.05 -5.39
N PRO A 341 -43.12 27.87 -4.76
CA PRO A 341 -44.00 26.79 -5.24
C PRO A 341 -45.49 27.18 -5.24
N GLU A 342 -45.87 28.19 -4.47
CA GLU A 342 -47.25 28.66 -4.32
C GLU A 342 -47.65 29.77 -5.31
N ASP A 343 -46.66 30.47 -5.88
CA ASP A 343 -46.84 31.49 -6.92
C ASP A 343 -45.77 31.24 -7.99
N VAL A 344 -46.18 30.81 -9.18
CA VAL A 344 -45.28 30.56 -10.33
C VAL A 344 -44.78 31.89 -10.91
N ARG A 345 -44.12 32.69 -10.09
CA ARG A 345 -43.37 33.88 -10.48
C ARG A 345 -41.90 33.51 -10.41
N PHE A 346 -41.22 33.70 -11.53
CA PHE A 346 -39.79 33.49 -11.66
C PHE A 346 -39.12 34.84 -11.61
N ASP A 347 -38.39 35.10 -10.53
CA ASP A 347 -37.57 36.30 -10.44
C ASP A 347 -36.16 35.98 -10.89
N TRP A 348 -35.64 36.79 -11.81
CA TRP A 348 -34.33 36.57 -12.41
C TRP A 348 -33.36 37.64 -11.92
N ARG A 349 -32.20 37.21 -11.43
CA ARG A 349 -31.13 38.11 -11.00
C ARG A 349 -29.84 37.73 -11.68
N VAL A 350 -29.08 38.73 -12.10
CA VAL A 350 -27.73 38.55 -12.61
C VAL A 350 -26.78 39.19 -11.63
N GLY A 351 -25.73 38.49 -11.24
CA GLY A 351 -24.75 39.01 -10.30
C GLY A 351 -23.32 38.77 -10.71
N TYR A 352 -22.45 39.61 -10.19
CA TYR A 352 -21.00 39.49 -10.29
C TYR A 352 -20.44 39.46 -8.87
N ALA A 353 -19.86 38.33 -8.49
CA ALA A 353 -19.20 38.13 -7.21
C ALA A 353 -17.68 38.22 -7.38
N ARG A 354 -17.02 38.86 -6.41
CA ARG A 354 -15.58 38.99 -6.34
C ARG A 354 -15.05 38.78 -4.94
N GLU A 355 -14.12 37.86 -4.78
CA GLU A 355 -13.35 37.71 -3.54
C GLU A 355 -12.32 38.86 -3.46
N LEU A 356 -12.56 39.82 -2.58
CA LEU A 356 -11.67 40.98 -2.41
C LEU A 356 -10.53 40.68 -1.43
N PHE A 357 -10.84 39.97 -0.35
CA PHE A 357 -9.90 39.54 0.70
C PHE A 357 -10.24 38.11 1.14
N PRO A 358 -9.29 37.36 1.75
CA PRO A 358 -9.60 36.05 2.30
C PRO A 358 -10.82 36.15 3.23
N HIS A 359 -11.85 35.34 2.96
CA HIS A 359 -13.13 35.32 3.69
C HIS A 359 -14.09 36.49 3.44
N PHE A 360 -13.75 37.45 2.56
CA PHE A 360 -14.64 38.55 2.18
C PHE A 360 -14.97 38.53 0.69
N THR A 361 -16.25 38.36 0.37
CA THR A 361 -16.77 38.36 -1.00
C THR A 361 -17.73 39.53 -1.18
N GLY A 362 -17.46 40.37 -2.19
CA GLY A 362 -18.38 41.41 -2.63
C GLY A 362 -19.18 40.95 -3.83
N ASP A 363 -20.50 41.09 -3.78
CA ASP A 363 -21.42 40.78 -4.86
C ASP A 363 -22.10 42.06 -5.35
N LEU A 364 -22.14 42.25 -6.66
CA LEU A 364 -23.00 43.23 -7.32
C LEU A 364 -24.12 42.48 -8.02
N ARG A 365 -25.39 42.79 -7.73
CA ARG A 365 -26.56 42.10 -8.28
C ARG A 365 -27.45 43.08 -9.02
N TYR A 366 -28.04 42.60 -10.10
CA TYR A 366 -29.03 43.29 -10.90
C TYR A 366 -30.28 42.41 -11.01
N ASP A 367 -31.37 42.88 -10.44
CA ASP A 367 -32.67 42.23 -10.52
C ASP A 367 -33.35 42.60 -11.85
N LEU A 368 -33.61 41.62 -12.70
CA LEU A 368 -34.21 41.81 -14.01
C LEU A 368 -35.73 41.99 -13.93
N SER A 369 -36.38 41.45 -12.90
CA SER A 369 -37.83 41.59 -12.70
C SER A 369 -38.19 43.01 -12.29
N ASP A 370 -37.44 43.56 -11.33
CA ASP A 370 -37.70 44.88 -10.76
C ASP A 370 -36.81 45.99 -11.36
N ALA A 371 -35.85 45.64 -12.22
CA ALA A 371 -34.84 46.53 -12.82
C ALA A 371 -34.04 47.33 -11.76
N ARG A 372 -33.55 46.64 -10.72
CA ARG A 372 -32.89 47.27 -9.55
C ARG A 372 -31.48 46.74 -9.34
N PHE A 373 -30.62 47.60 -8.80
CA PHE A 373 -29.28 47.21 -8.35
C PHE A 373 -29.24 46.97 -6.84
N SER A 374 -28.54 45.90 -6.44
CA SER A 374 -28.12 45.69 -5.05
C SER A 374 -26.63 45.39 -4.97
N ALA A 375 -26.01 45.89 -3.91
CA ALA A 375 -24.64 45.58 -3.55
C ALA A 375 -24.67 44.77 -2.26
N ALA A 376 -24.05 43.59 -2.26
CA ALA A 376 -23.92 42.75 -1.09
C ALA A 376 -22.46 42.51 -0.75
N GLY A 377 -22.15 42.39 0.54
CA GLY A 377 -20.87 41.94 1.05
C GLY A 377 -21.10 40.78 2.00
N SER A 378 -20.36 39.69 1.82
CA SER A 378 -20.37 38.54 2.72
C SER A 378 -19.01 38.33 3.37
N TYR A 379 -19.01 38.04 4.66
CA TYR A 379 -17.82 37.81 5.47
C TYR A 379 -17.95 36.50 6.26
N ALA A 380 -17.05 35.55 5.98
CA ALA A 380 -16.99 34.26 6.67
C ALA A 380 -16.08 34.36 7.91
N LEU A 381 -16.67 34.68 9.06
CA LEU A 381 -15.95 34.77 10.35
C LEU A 381 -15.31 33.43 10.76
N HIS A 382 -15.99 32.32 10.45
CA HIS A 382 -15.62 30.95 10.79
C HIS A 382 -16.25 30.01 9.76
N PRO A 383 -15.75 28.77 9.53
CA PRO A 383 -16.40 27.77 8.68
C PRO A 383 -17.90 27.48 8.94
N ARG A 384 -18.45 27.99 10.06
CA ARG A 384 -19.86 27.85 10.45
C ARG A 384 -20.63 29.17 10.51
N TRP A 385 -19.96 30.32 10.50
CA TRP A 385 -20.58 31.63 10.70
C TRP A 385 -20.31 32.52 9.50
N LEU A 386 -21.38 33.00 8.89
CA LEU A 386 -21.32 33.92 7.76
C LEU A 386 -22.20 35.13 8.05
N VAL A 387 -21.63 36.31 7.87
CA VAL A 387 -22.36 37.58 7.93
C VAL A 387 -22.51 38.10 6.52
N ARG A 388 -23.71 38.47 6.13
CA ARG A 388 -23.97 39.15 4.86
C ARG A 388 -24.67 40.46 5.13
N TYR A 389 -24.26 41.48 4.40
CA TYR A 389 -24.91 42.78 4.34
C TYR A 389 -25.29 43.03 2.89
N GLU A 390 -26.55 43.35 2.62
CA GLU A 390 -27.04 43.74 1.30
C GLU A 390 -27.71 45.10 1.36
N GLN A 391 -27.44 45.94 0.37
CA GLN A 391 -27.98 47.29 0.24
C GLN A 391 -28.52 47.49 -1.18
N TRP A 392 -29.76 47.98 -1.28
CA TRP A 392 -30.35 48.36 -2.56
C TRP A 392 -30.04 49.83 -2.87
N THR A 393 -29.50 50.11 -4.06
CA THR A 393 -28.97 51.44 -4.40
C THR A 393 -30.06 52.50 -4.56
N ASP A 394 -31.26 52.08 -4.95
CA ASP A 394 -32.31 53.01 -5.39
C ASP A 394 -33.22 53.44 -4.23
N THR A 395 -33.47 52.53 -3.27
CA THR A 395 -34.34 52.77 -2.11
C THR A 395 -33.57 53.06 -0.83
N GLY A 396 -32.26 52.80 -0.81
CA GLY A 396 -31.44 52.87 0.41
C GLY A 396 -31.82 51.82 1.47
N ALA A 397 -32.68 50.86 1.12
CA ALA A 397 -33.02 49.74 1.98
C ALA A 397 -31.78 48.88 2.22
N TRP A 398 -31.73 48.23 3.38
CA TRP A 398 -30.63 47.38 3.77
C TRP A 398 -31.14 46.12 4.46
N GLU A 399 -30.40 45.03 4.32
CA GLU A 399 -30.66 43.74 4.97
C GLU A 399 -29.34 43.21 5.56
N TRP A 400 -29.39 42.81 6.83
CA TRP A 400 -28.33 42.05 7.49
C TRP A 400 -28.76 40.61 7.67
N GLU A 401 -27.89 39.68 7.30
CA GLU A 401 -28.06 38.25 7.50
C GLU A 401 -26.91 37.71 8.34
N LEU A 402 -27.22 37.06 9.46
CA LEU A 402 -26.28 36.27 10.25
C LEU A 402 -26.63 34.79 10.12
N ARG A 403 -25.83 34.04 9.36
CA ARG A 403 -26.04 32.63 9.05
C ARG A 403 -25.15 31.72 9.89
N TYR A 404 -25.76 30.68 10.46
CA TYR A 404 -25.11 29.59 11.17
C TYR A 404 -25.32 28.24 10.46
N LYS A 405 -24.22 27.58 10.08
CA LYS A 405 -24.22 26.28 9.40
C LYS A 405 -24.31 25.14 10.43
N LEU A 406 -25.50 24.54 10.55
CA LEU A 406 -25.74 23.35 11.40
C LEU A 406 -25.10 22.11 10.80
N HIS A 407 -25.40 21.85 9.52
CA HIS A 407 -24.92 20.74 8.73
C HIS A 407 -24.64 21.22 7.29
N ASP A 408 -24.03 20.38 6.46
CA ASP A 408 -23.83 20.69 5.04
C ASP A 408 -25.11 21.00 4.27
N PHE A 409 -26.23 20.40 4.66
CA PHE A 409 -27.52 20.55 3.98
C PHE A 409 -28.47 21.53 4.66
N LEU A 410 -28.16 21.99 5.89
CA LEU A 410 -29.08 22.79 6.69
C LEU A 410 -28.35 23.93 7.41
N SER A 411 -28.87 25.14 7.26
CA SER A 411 -28.40 26.34 7.93
C SER A 411 -29.59 27.13 8.50
N ILE A 412 -29.34 27.89 9.56
CA ILE A 412 -30.30 28.86 10.09
C ILE A 412 -29.69 30.25 9.94
N ALA A 413 -30.48 31.21 9.47
CA ALA A 413 -30.07 32.60 9.37
C ALA A 413 -31.02 33.50 10.17
N ALA A 414 -30.47 34.46 10.91
CA ALA A 414 -31.22 35.56 11.48
C ALA A 414 -31.10 36.77 10.55
N LEU A 415 -32.24 37.36 10.19
CA LEU A 415 -32.30 38.49 9.27
C LEU A 415 -32.88 39.72 9.96
N ALA A 416 -32.37 40.88 9.59
CA ALA A 416 -32.87 42.18 10.04
C ALA A 416 -32.82 43.17 8.89
N ASP A 417 -33.92 43.86 8.66
CA ASP A 417 -33.99 45.02 7.77
C ASP A 417 -34.39 46.28 8.56
N GLY A 418 -34.69 47.38 7.86
CA GLY A 418 -35.12 48.63 8.48
C GLY A 418 -36.48 48.59 9.20
N HIS A 419 -37.27 47.53 9.00
CA HIS A 419 -38.67 47.45 9.43
C HIS A 419 -38.98 46.21 10.29
N ASP A 420 -38.29 45.08 10.08
CA ASP A 420 -38.62 43.79 10.65
C ASP A 420 -37.39 42.92 10.93
N ARG A 421 -37.60 41.86 11.73
CA ARG A 421 -36.58 40.86 12.07
C ARG A 421 -37.21 39.48 12.02
N TRP A 422 -36.60 38.57 11.26
CA TRP A 422 -37.13 37.21 11.09
C TRP A 422 -36.02 36.17 11.08
N ILE A 423 -36.43 34.90 11.14
CA ILE A 423 -35.52 33.76 11.09
C ILE A 423 -35.79 32.99 9.80
N ARG A 424 -34.73 32.63 9.08
CA ARG A 424 -34.78 31.85 7.85
C ARG A 424 -34.14 30.49 8.07
N LEU A 425 -34.85 29.43 7.71
CA LEU A 425 -34.30 28.07 7.67
C LEU A 425 -33.92 27.76 6.22
N ILE A 426 -32.66 27.41 5.98
CA ILE A 426 -32.07 27.27 4.64
C ILE A 426 -31.62 25.82 4.43
N GLY A 427 -32.15 25.17 3.40
CA GLY A 427 -31.69 23.89 2.87
C GLY A 427 -30.78 24.09 1.65
N ASN A 428 -29.58 23.50 1.65
CA ASN A 428 -28.66 23.53 0.50
C ASN A 428 -28.60 22.15 -0.16
N PHE A 429 -28.70 22.07 -1.49
CA PHE A 429 -28.83 20.82 -2.26
C PHE A 429 -27.87 20.73 -3.46
#